data_AF-A0ABC8SJU4-F1
#
_entry.id   AF-A0ABC8SJU4-F1
#
_cell.length_a   1.000
_cell.length_b   1.000
_cell.length_c   1.000
_cell.angle_alpha   90.00
_cell.angle_beta   90.00
_cell.angle_gamma   90.00
#
_symmetry.space_group_name_H-M   'P 1'
#
loop_
_entity.id
_entity.type
_entity.pdbx_description
1 polymer ?
#
loop_
_entity_poly.entity_id
_entity_poly.type
_entity_poly.pdbx_seq_one_letter_code
_entity_poly.pdbx_strand_id
1 'polypeptide(L)'
;MASMKQKKADENVLRLVEEQKREKEEDLKKILELERQLDAKQKLEMELKGKLELMKHLGIDVAVVQQKFKEMNEELKERIEENCYLETLNQTLIVKERQSDTKLQDARKELIAGLSEMLKSDPTNIGIKRMGEIDLKAFHHACKLWFTLEEAQIKALELCSLWQERLKNPDWHPFKVIISGENYWEILNEDDEMLRNLKEEWGGEIYDAVTIALKEMNEYNPSGRYVVSELWNFKEQRKATLKEVIAYILKYLKTLKRKRSGFP
;
A
#
# COMPACT_ATOMS: atom_id res chain seq x y z
N MET A 1 -29.22 -31.26 -81.44
CA MET A 1 -29.07 -32.02 -80.17
C MET A 1 -27.69 -32.64 -79.98
N ALA A 2 -27.04 -33.23 -80.99
CA ALA A 2 -25.73 -33.90 -80.84
C ALA A 2 -24.56 -32.95 -80.47
N SER A 3 -24.43 -31.80 -81.15
CA SER A 3 -23.34 -30.83 -80.89
C SER A 3 -23.36 -30.23 -79.47
N MET A 4 -24.55 -30.03 -78.90
CA MET A 4 -24.70 -29.47 -77.55
C MET A 4 -24.34 -30.50 -76.45
N LYS A 5 -24.58 -31.80 -76.70
CA LYS A 5 -24.13 -32.88 -75.81
C LYS A 5 -22.61 -33.06 -75.85
N GLN A 6 -21.99 -32.89 -77.02
CA GLN A 6 -20.54 -32.98 -77.19
C GLN A 6 -19.82 -31.85 -76.42
N LYS A 7 -20.26 -30.59 -76.59
CA LYS A 7 -19.71 -29.45 -75.83
C LYS A 7 -19.78 -29.65 -74.31
N LYS A 8 -20.90 -30.19 -73.81
CA LYS A 8 -21.07 -30.48 -72.38
C LYS A 8 -20.16 -31.61 -71.89
N ALA A 9 -19.87 -32.59 -72.74
CA ALA A 9 -18.92 -33.65 -72.43
C ALA A 9 -17.48 -33.11 -72.39
N ASP A 10 -17.10 -32.27 -73.36
CA ASP A 10 -15.78 -31.64 -73.42
C ASP A 10 -15.53 -30.70 -72.22
N GLU A 11 -16.54 -29.91 -71.82
CA GLU A 11 -16.49 -29.09 -70.60
C GLU A 11 -16.37 -29.92 -69.31
N ASN A 12 -17.02 -31.09 -69.24
CA ASN A 12 -16.89 -32.00 -68.10
C ASN A 12 -15.49 -32.61 -68.04
N VAL A 13 -14.92 -33.03 -69.18
CA VAL A 13 -13.56 -33.57 -69.26
C VAL A 13 -12.54 -32.50 -68.86
N LEU A 14 -12.70 -31.26 -69.32
CA LEU A 14 -11.82 -30.15 -68.95
C LEU A 14 -11.81 -29.91 -67.44
N ARG A 15 -13.00 -29.89 -66.80
CA ARG A 15 -13.11 -29.76 -65.33
C ARG A 15 -12.42 -30.89 -64.58
N LEU A 16 -12.60 -32.14 -65.03
CA LEU A 16 -11.94 -33.31 -64.42
C LEU A 16 -10.41 -33.23 -64.53
N VAL A 17 -9.88 -32.73 -65.65
CA VAL A 17 -8.44 -32.54 -65.84
C VAL A 17 -7.89 -31.44 -64.92
N GLU A 18 -8.61 -30.34 -64.75
CA GLU A 18 -8.25 -29.26 -63.83
C GLU A 18 -8.32 -29.70 -62.36
N GLU A 19 -9.28 -30.55 -62.01
CA GLU A 19 -9.43 -31.14 -60.68
C GLU A 19 -8.28 -32.12 -60.39
N GLN A 20 -7.98 -33.05 -61.30
CA GLN A 20 -6.80 -33.92 -61.18
C GLN A 20 -5.48 -33.15 -61.10
N LYS A 21 -5.37 -32.03 -61.81
CA LYS A 21 -4.16 -31.19 -61.73
C LYS A 21 -4.02 -30.55 -60.34
N ARG A 22 -5.12 -30.06 -59.76
CA ARG A 22 -5.13 -29.53 -58.39
C ARG A 22 -4.81 -30.60 -57.36
N GLU A 23 -5.42 -31.78 -57.45
CA GLU A 23 -5.13 -32.91 -56.55
C GLU A 23 -3.64 -33.29 -56.62
N LYS A 24 -3.07 -33.40 -57.82
CA LYS A 24 -1.62 -33.68 -57.98
C LYS A 24 -0.72 -32.61 -57.39
N GLU A 25 -1.08 -31.33 -57.53
CA GLU A 25 -0.32 -30.23 -56.93
C GLU A 25 -0.42 -30.24 -55.39
N GLU A 26 -1.55 -30.62 -54.83
CA GLU A 26 -1.73 -30.79 -53.38
C GLU A 26 -0.94 -31.99 -52.84
N ASP A 27 -0.99 -33.12 -53.53
CA ASP A 27 -0.22 -34.32 -53.17
C ASP A 27 1.29 -34.05 -53.23
N LEU A 28 1.77 -33.34 -54.26
CA LEU A 28 3.17 -32.93 -54.39
C LEU A 28 3.62 -32.05 -53.23
N LYS A 29 2.79 -31.07 -52.83
CA LYS A 29 3.07 -30.23 -51.65
C LYS A 29 3.17 -31.06 -50.38
N LYS A 30 2.30 -32.06 -50.23
CA LYS A 30 2.27 -32.94 -49.06
C LYS A 30 3.48 -33.86 -49.00
N ILE A 31 3.92 -34.40 -50.13
CA ILE A 31 5.15 -35.19 -50.24
C ILE A 31 6.36 -34.35 -49.80
N LEU A 32 6.49 -33.13 -50.32
CA LEU A 32 7.62 -32.26 -50.02
C LEU A 32 7.68 -31.84 -48.54
N GLU A 33 6.53 -31.65 -47.90
CA GLU A 33 6.45 -31.39 -46.46
C GLU A 33 6.84 -32.62 -45.63
N LEU A 34 6.40 -33.81 -46.03
CA LEU A 34 6.77 -35.06 -45.36
C LEU A 34 8.27 -35.36 -45.49
N GLU A 35 8.88 -35.09 -46.65
CA GLU A 35 10.34 -35.20 -46.84
C GLU A 35 11.11 -34.29 -45.89
N ARG A 36 10.68 -33.03 -45.73
CA ARG A 36 11.29 -32.10 -44.76
C ARG A 36 11.16 -32.58 -43.32
N GLN A 37 10.00 -33.11 -42.94
CA GLN A 37 9.80 -33.66 -41.60
C GLN A 37 10.66 -34.90 -41.36
N LEU A 38 10.82 -35.75 -42.37
CA LEU A 38 11.68 -36.91 -42.31
C LEU A 38 13.15 -36.51 -42.13
N ASP A 39 13.64 -35.55 -42.92
CA ASP A 39 15.00 -35.02 -42.81
C ASP A 39 15.28 -34.42 -41.43
N ALA A 40 14.33 -33.63 -40.91
CA ALA A 40 14.44 -33.05 -39.57
C ALA A 40 14.51 -34.13 -38.48
N LYS A 41 13.69 -35.18 -38.60
CA LYS A 41 13.68 -36.31 -37.67
C LYS A 41 14.99 -37.10 -37.74
N GLN A 42 15.50 -37.39 -38.94
CA GLN A 42 16.77 -38.08 -39.14
C GLN A 42 17.95 -37.29 -38.56
N LYS A 43 17.96 -35.96 -38.74
CA LYS A 43 18.98 -35.09 -38.16
C LYS A 43 18.98 -35.16 -36.63
N LEU A 44 17.82 -35.07 -36.00
CA LEU A 44 17.67 -35.20 -34.54
C LEU A 44 18.13 -36.58 -34.05
N GLU A 45 17.79 -37.64 -34.77
CA GLU A 45 18.22 -39.00 -34.43
C GLU A 45 19.74 -39.16 -34.47
N MET A 46 20.40 -38.60 -35.50
CA MET A 46 21.86 -38.59 -35.57
C MET A 46 22.50 -37.79 -34.43
N GLU A 47 21.97 -36.61 -34.08
CA GLU A 47 22.47 -35.82 -32.95
C GLU A 47 22.33 -36.56 -31.61
N LEU A 48 21.20 -37.22 -31.39
CA LEU A 48 20.98 -38.02 -30.19
C LEU A 48 21.92 -39.22 -30.14
N LYS A 49 22.11 -39.92 -31.26
CA LYS A 49 23.04 -41.05 -31.35
C LYS A 49 24.48 -40.63 -31.05
N GLY A 50 24.92 -39.50 -31.61
CA GLY A 50 26.24 -38.92 -31.33
C GLY A 50 26.42 -38.55 -29.87
N LYS A 51 25.41 -37.92 -29.24
CA LYS A 51 25.43 -37.64 -27.79
C LYS A 51 25.52 -38.92 -26.95
N LEU A 52 24.82 -39.97 -27.36
CA LEU A 52 24.79 -41.25 -26.65
C LEU A 52 26.11 -42.02 -26.78
N GLU A 53 26.76 -41.94 -27.94
CA GLU A 53 28.12 -42.46 -28.15
C GLU A 53 29.16 -41.67 -27.34
N LEU A 54 29.08 -40.33 -27.31
CA LEU A 54 29.92 -39.50 -26.44
C LEU A 54 29.75 -39.87 -24.96
N MET A 55 28.51 -40.09 -24.50
CA MET A 55 28.23 -40.53 -23.13
C MET A 55 28.84 -41.89 -22.81
N LYS A 56 28.77 -42.86 -23.73
CA LYS A 56 29.44 -44.18 -23.59
C LYS A 56 30.95 -44.05 -23.50
N HIS A 57 31.57 -43.20 -24.33
CA HIS A 57 33.02 -42.99 -24.33
C HIS A 57 33.54 -42.24 -23.10
N LEU A 58 32.74 -41.33 -22.55
CA LEU A 58 33.08 -40.56 -21.35
C LEU A 58 32.83 -41.34 -20.05
N GLY A 59 32.33 -42.58 -20.10
CA GLY A 59 32.01 -43.39 -18.92
C GLY A 59 30.89 -42.80 -18.07
N ILE A 60 30.08 -41.90 -18.64
CA ILE A 60 28.95 -41.30 -17.96
C ILE A 60 27.83 -42.33 -17.94
N ASP A 61 27.62 -42.94 -16.78
CA ASP A 61 26.53 -43.87 -16.59
C ASP A 61 25.20 -43.11 -16.71
N VAL A 62 24.54 -43.29 -17.85
CA VAL A 62 23.24 -42.69 -18.17
C VAL A 62 22.22 -43.02 -17.06
N ALA A 63 22.33 -44.18 -16.42
CA ALA A 63 21.49 -44.55 -15.29
C ALA A 63 21.73 -43.65 -14.07
N VAL A 64 22.98 -43.28 -13.79
CA VAL A 64 23.34 -42.36 -12.69
C VAL A 64 22.80 -40.95 -12.96
N VAL A 65 22.88 -40.47 -14.21
CA VAL A 65 22.31 -39.16 -14.59
C VAL A 65 20.78 -39.17 -14.49
N GLN A 66 20.13 -40.23 -14.96
CA GLN A 66 18.68 -40.40 -14.83
C GLN A 66 18.23 -40.48 -13.36
N GLN A 67 18.99 -41.16 -12.51
CA GLN A 67 18.71 -41.25 -11.09
C GLN A 67 18.81 -39.88 -10.41
N LYS A 68 19.90 -39.14 -10.65
CA LYS A 68 20.06 -37.75 -10.15
C LYS A 68 18.95 -36.81 -10.64
N PHE A 69 18.51 -36.97 -11.88
CA PHE A 69 17.40 -36.17 -12.42
C PHE A 69 16.07 -36.48 -11.69
N LYS A 70 15.81 -37.74 -11.37
CA LYS A 70 14.64 -38.12 -10.56
C LYS A 70 14.71 -37.55 -9.15
N GLU A 71 15.87 -37.67 -8.49
CA GLU A 71 16.10 -37.10 -7.15
C GLU A 71 15.87 -35.59 -7.13
N MET A 72 16.44 -34.87 -8.11
CA MET A 72 16.26 -33.42 -8.23
C MET A 72 14.81 -33.01 -8.50
N ASN A 73 14.06 -33.79 -9.28
CA ASN A 73 12.64 -33.52 -9.53
C ASN A 73 11.78 -33.76 -8.30
N GLU A 74 12.08 -34.80 -7.50
CA GLU A 74 11.34 -35.04 -6.26
C GLU A 74 11.64 -33.94 -5.24
N GLU A 75 12.91 -33.54 -5.06
CA GLU A 75 13.27 -32.40 -4.22
C GLU A 75 12.57 -31.12 -4.71
N LEU A 76 12.58 -30.86 -6.02
CA LEU A 76 11.89 -29.69 -6.58
C LEU A 76 10.38 -29.72 -6.28
N LYS A 77 9.75 -30.88 -6.36
CA LYS A 77 8.33 -31.04 -6.06
C LYS A 77 8.03 -30.80 -4.58
N GLU A 78 8.83 -31.38 -3.68
CA GLU A 78 8.75 -31.13 -2.23
C GLU A 78 8.90 -29.62 -1.93
N ARG A 79 9.88 -28.95 -2.55
CA ARG A 79 10.08 -27.50 -2.42
C ARG A 79 8.90 -26.68 -2.92
N ILE A 80 8.26 -27.10 -4.01
CA ILE A 80 7.06 -26.43 -4.54
C ILE A 80 5.90 -26.58 -3.55
N GLU A 81 5.68 -27.77 -3.00
CA GLU A 81 4.64 -28.03 -2.01
C GLU A 81 4.88 -27.23 -0.71
N GLU A 82 6.12 -27.19 -0.22
CA GLU A 82 6.54 -26.35 0.91
C GLU A 82 6.29 -24.87 0.62
N ASN A 83 6.65 -24.38 -0.56
CA ASN A 83 6.44 -22.98 -0.93
C ASN A 83 4.95 -22.63 -1.00
N CYS A 84 4.12 -23.49 -1.59
CA CYS A 84 2.66 -23.33 -1.61
C CYS A 84 2.07 -23.27 -0.19
N TYR A 85 2.57 -24.10 0.73
CA TYR A 85 2.18 -24.05 2.14
C TYR A 85 2.58 -22.73 2.81
N LEU A 86 3.83 -22.27 2.60
CA LEU A 86 4.33 -21.02 3.14
C LEU A 86 3.56 -19.80 2.60
N GLU A 87 3.22 -19.77 1.32
CA GLU A 87 2.38 -18.74 0.72
C GLU A 87 0.99 -18.69 1.37
N THR A 88 0.37 -19.86 1.58
CA THR A 88 -0.94 -19.97 2.25
C THR A 88 -0.87 -19.50 3.70
N LEU A 89 0.19 -19.88 4.42
CA LEU A 89 0.42 -19.45 5.79
C LEU A 89 0.62 -17.94 5.87
N ASN A 90 1.44 -17.37 4.99
CA ASN A 90 1.69 -15.94 4.92
C ASN A 90 0.39 -15.16 4.65
N GLN A 91 -0.41 -15.63 3.68
CA GLN A 91 -1.71 -15.03 3.38
C GLN A 91 -2.65 -15.08 4.60
N THR A 92 -2.65 -16.20 5.34
CA THR A 92 -3.46 -16.35 6.56
C THR A 92 -3.00 -15.39 7.66
N LEU A 93 -1.69 -15.24 7.85
CA LEU A 93 -1.12 -14.31 8.83
C LEU A 93 -1.47 -12.85 8.49
N ILE A 94 -1.36 -12.45 7.22
CA ILE A 94 -1.76 -11.11 6.75
C ILE A 94 -3.24 -10.85 7.06
N VAL A 95 -4.13 -11.82 6.81
CA VAL A 95 -5.55 -11.70 7.14
C VAL A 95 -5.77 -11.55 8.65
N LYS A 96 -5.05 -12.34 9.47
CA LYS A 96 -5.16 -12.28 10.94
C LYS A 96 -4.63 -10.97 11.52
N GLU A 97 -3.51 -10.47 11.01
CA GLU A 97 -2.94 -9.17 11.38
C GLU A 97 -3.94 -8.05 11.09
N ARG A 98 -4.46 -7.97 9.86
CA ARG A 98 -5.49 -6.99 9.47
C ARG A 98 -6.73 -7.07 10.37
N GLN A 99 -7.20 -8.27 10.70
CA GLN A 99 -8.33 -8.46 11.62
C GLN A 99 -8.02 -7.94 13.04
N SER A 100 -6.80 -8.18 13.52
CA SER A 100 -6.36 -7.70 14.83
C SER A 100 -6.25 -6.17 14.85
N ASP A 101 -5.67 -5.59 13.81
CA ASP A 101 -5.52 -4.14 13.67
C ASP A 101 -6.86 -3.43 13.61
N THR A 102 -7.82 -3.94 12.85
CA THR A 102 -9.20 -3.40 12.84
C THR A 102 -9.80 -3.38 14.24
N LYS A 103 -9.69 -4.48 14.99
CA LYS A 103 -10.21 -4.55 16.36
C LYS A 103 -9.52 -3.56 17.31
N LEU A 104 -8.20 -3.38 17.18
CA LEU A 104 -7.45 -2.43 17.97
C LEU A 104 -7.82 -0.98 17.64
N GLN A 105 -8.03 -0.68 16.37
CA GLN A 105 -8.47 0.64 15.91
C GLN A 105 -9.90 0.94 16.39
N ASP A 106 -10.81 -0.02 16.30
CA ASP A 106 -12.18 0.14 16.79
C ASP A 106 -12.22 0.35 18.31
N ALA A 107 -11.43 -0.42 19.07
CA ALA A 107 -11.28 -0.22 20.51
C ALA A 107 -10.71 1.17 20.86
N ARG A 108 -9.76 1.69 20.07
CA ARG A 108 -9.24 3.05 20.24
C ARG A 108 -10.30 4.10 19.96
N LYS A 109 -11.05 3.97 18.87
CA LYS A 109 -12.15 4.90 18.52
C LYS A 109 -13.20 4.95 19.62
N GLU A 110 -13.59 3.78 20.13
CA GLU A 110 -14.56 3.68 21.23
C GLU A 110 -14.03 4.34 22.51
N LEU A 111 -12.76 4.13 22.84
CA LEU A 111 -12.13 4.79 23.99
C LEU A 111 -12.05 6.31 23.83
N ILE A 112 -11.73 6.81 22.64
CA ILE A 112 -11.72 8.25 22.35
C ILE A 112 -13.13 8.83 22.54
N ALA A 113 -14.15 8.18 21.99
CA ALA A 113 -15.54 8.60 22.14
C ALA A 113 -15.97 8.61 23.62
N GLY A 114 -15.72 7.51 24.34
CA GLY A 114 -16.08 7.38 25.75
C GLY A 114 -15.33 8.34 26.67
N LEU A 115 -14.04 8.58 26.43
CA LEU A 115 -13.23 9.50 27.25
C LEU A 115 -13.55 10.97 27.00
N SER A 116 -14.00 11.33 25.79
CA SER A 116 -14.41 12.71 25.47
C SER A 116 -15.50 13.21 26.42
N GLU A 117 -16.41 12.32 26.82
CA GLU A 117 -17.47 12.64 27.77
C GLU A 117 -16.98 12.61 29.23
N MET A 118 -16.05 11.71 29.57
CA MET A 118 -15.56 11.53 30.93
C MET A 118 -14.55 12.60 31.38
N LEU A 119 -13.75 13.16 30.47
CA LEU A 119 -12.57 13.98 30.77
C LEU A 119 -12.83 15.50 30.69
N LYS A 120 -14.06 15.94 30.90
CA LYS A 120 -14.44 17.38 30.88
C LYS A 120 -13.82 18.23 31.99
N SER A 121 -13.00 17.66 32.88
CA SER A 121 -12.36 18.38 34.00
C SER A 121 -10.96 17.86 34.38
N ASP A 122 -10.11 18.83 34.71
CA ASP A 122 -8.71 18.81 35.16
C ASP A 122 -7.61 18.25 34.23
N PRO A 123 -6.39 18.86 34.26
CA PRO A 123 -5.24 18.38 33.51
C PRO A 123 -4.83 17.00 34.03
N THR A 124 -5.02 15.98 33.22
CA THR A 124 -4.69 14.60 33.55
C THR A 124 -3.58 14.12 32.62
N ASN A 125 -2.70 13.24 33.12
CA ASN A 125 -1.54 12.79 32.34
C ASN A 125 -1.94 12.03 31.07
N ILE A 126 -3.16 11.45 31.06
CA ILE A 126 -3.72 10.74 29.91
C ILE A 126 -5.00 11.48 29.50
N GLY A 127 -5.10 11.87 28.24
CA GLY A 127 -6.31 12.50 27.71
C GLY A 127 -6.42 12.37 26.20
N ILE A 128 -7.23 13.23 25.61
CA ILE A 128 -7.43 13.28 24.17
C ILE A 128 -6.70 14.51 23.64
N LYS A 129 -5.82 14.31 22.66
CA LYS A 129 -5.17 15.38 21.91
C LYS A 129 -5.81 15.47 20.52
N ARG A 130 -6.08 16.68 20.07
CA ARG A 130 -6.64 16.97 18.75
C ARG A 130 -5.49 17.34 17.81
N MET A 131 -4.99 16.35 17.07
CA MET A 131 -3.83 16.47 16.19
C MET A 131 -4.15 17.37 15.01
N GLY A 132 -3.33 18.40 14.81
CA GLY A 132 -3.53 19.39 13.77
C GLY A 132 -4.53 20.49 14.12
N GLU A 133 -4.98 20.55 15.37
CA GLU A 133 -5.69 21.72 15.90
C GLU A 133 -4.69 22.74 16.43
N ILE A 134 -4.85 23.99 16.00
CA ILE A 134 -4.05 25.12 16.47
C ILE A 134 -4.38 25.44 17.93
N ASP A 135 -3.35 25.64 18.76
CA ASP A 135 -3.55 26.08 20.14
C ASP A 135 -4.00 27.55 20.21
N LEU A 136 -5.30 27.75 20.43
CA LEU A 136 -5.91 29.07 20.57
C LEU A 136 -5.26 29.92 21.68
N LYS A 137 -4.64 29.30 22.71
CA LYS A 137 -4.00 30.05 23.80
C LYS A 137 -2.81 30.88 23.31
N ALA A 138 -2.04 30.35 22.36
CA ALA A 138 -0.93 31.06 21.73
C ALA A 138 -1.41 32.36 21.06
N PHE A 139 -2.56 32.29 20.38
CA PHE A 139 -3.18 33.43 19.72
C PHE A 139 -3.70 34.44 20.74
N HIS A 140 -4.34 33.97 21.83
CA HIS A 140 -4.77 34.87 22.91
C HIS A 140 -3.61 35.59 23.59
N HIS A 141 -2.49 34.92 23.83
CA HIS A 141 -1.31 35.54 24.43
C HIS A 141 -0.70 36.60 23.50
N ALA A 142 -0.47 36.24 22.23
CA ALA A 142 0.07 37.16 21.24
C ALA A 142 -0.85 38.38 21.05
N CYS A 143 -2.16 38.18 20.86
CA CYS A 143 -3.11 39.29 20.63
C CYS A 143 -3.22 40.24 21.82
N LYS A 144 -3.05 39.77 23.07
CA LYS A 144 -3.07 40.64 24.27
C LYS A 144 -1.94 41.67 24.28
N LEU A 145 -0.87 41.48 23.51
CA LEU A 145 0.22 42.45 23.42
C LEU A 145 -0.10 43.62 22.48
N TRP A 146 -1.12 43.47 21.62
CA TRP A 146 -1.43 44.40 20.52
C TRP A 146 -2.82 45.03 20.66
N PHE A 147 -3.74 44.38 21.39
CA PHE A 147 -5.15 44.78 21.48
C PHE A 147 -5.63 44.86 22.94
N THR A 148 -6.77 45.52 23.15
CA THR A 148 -7.46 45.49 24.45
C THR A 148 -7.96 44.07 24.77
N LEU A 149 -8.33 43.78 26.02
CA LEU A 149 -8.70 42.42 26.43
C LEU A 149 -9.88 41.83 25.62
N GLU A 150 -10.91 42.64 25.37
CA GLU A 150 -12.10 42.22 24.62
C GLU A 150 -11.77 42.03 23.13
N GLU A 151 -11.03 42.96 22.53
CA GLU A 151 -10.59 42.87 21.14
C GLU A 151 -9.61 41.71 20.92
N ALA A 152 -8.68 41.47 21.85
CA ALA A 152 -7.71 40.39 21.78
C ALA A 152 -8.38 39.01 21.75
N GLN A 153 -9.52 38.85 22.44
CA GLN A 153 -10.28 37.61 22.39
C GLN A 153 -10.87 37.36 21.02
N ILE A 154 -11.52 38.39 20.44
CA ILE A 154 -12.13 38.31 19.12
C ILE A 154 -11.05 38.09 18.05
N LYS A 155 -9.97 38.86 18.08
CA LYS A 155 -8.87 38.77 17.12
C LYS A 155 -8.15 37.43 17.18
N ALA A 156 -7.92 36.88 18.37
CA ALA A 156 -7.33 35.56 18.51
C ALA A 156 -8.22 34.48 17.86
N LEU A 157 -9.53 34.52 18.08
CA LEU A 157 -10.48 33.57 17.48
C LEU A 157 -10.55 33.71 15.96
N GLU A 158 -10.64 34.93 15.44
CA GLU A 158 -10.64 35.23 14.00
C GLU A 158 -9.38 34.68 13.32
N LEU A 159 -8.21 35.02 13.88
CA LEU A 159 -6.93 34.65 13.31
C LEU A 159 -6.65 33.15 13.43
N CYS A 160 -6.97 32.54 14.57
CA CYS A 160 -6.83 31.10 14.77
C CYS A 160 -7.72 30.33 13.78
N SER A 161 -8.97 30.76 13.59
CA SER A 161 -9.90 30.13 12.64
C SER A 161 -9.41 30.27 11.20
N LEU A 162 -8.93 31.47 10.82
CA LEU A 162 -8.35 31.72 9.51
C LEU A 162 -7.19 30.76 9.20
N TRP A 163 -6.26 30.62 10.14
CA TRP A 163 -5.12 29.72 9.96
C TRP A 163 -5.55 28.25 9.98
N GLN A 164 -6.51 27.87 10.83
CA GLN A 164 -7.03 26.52 10.85
C GLN A 164 -7.65 26.12 9.50
N GLU A 165 -8.37 27.02 8.84
CA GLU A 165 -8.89 26.79 7.48
C GLU A 165 -7.78 26.75 6.43
N ARG A 166 -6.75 27.59 6.55
CA ARG A 166 -5.58 27.53 5.65
C ARG A 166 -4.88 26.19 5.75
N LEU A 167 -4.70 25.65 6.95
CA LEU A 167 -4.07 24.34 7.15
C LEU A 167 -4.85 23.21 6.44
N LYS A 168 -6.18 23.33 6.29
CA LYS A 168 -7.01 22.36 5.57
C LYS A 168 -6.86 22.42 4.05
N ASN A 169 -6.30 23.52 3.51
CA ASN A 169 -6.14 23.68 2.07
C ASN A 169 -5.12 22.65 1.53
N PRO A 170 -5.52 21.74 0.60
CA PRO A 170 -4.61 20.76 0.02
C PRO A 170 -3.57 21.40 -0.92
N ASP A 171 -3.86 22.56 -1.50
CA ASP A 171 -2.95 23.25 -2.42
C ASP A 171 -1.76 23.89 -1.69
N TRP A 172 -1.87 24.06 -0.37
CA TRP A 172 -0.79 24.61 0.45
C TRP A 172 -0.08 23.51 1.23
N HIS A 173 1.05 23.05 0.70
CA HIS A 173 1.90 22.03 1.32
C HIS A 173 3.33 22.56 1.50
N PRO A 174 3.59 23.35 2.56
CA PRO A 174 4.88 24.00 2.78
C PRO A 174 5.91 23.01 3.36
N PHE A 175 6.09 21.88 2.69
CA PHE A 175 7.05 20.85 3.04
C PHE A 175 8.00 20.62 1.86
N LYS A 176 9.26 20.35 2.18
CA LYS A 176 10.28 19.95 1.22
C LYS A 176 10.71 18.52 1.49
N VAL A 177 10.91 17.77 0.42
CA VAL A 177 11.39 16.39 0.48
C VAL A 177 12.91 16.39 0.57
N ILE A 178 13.45 15.73 1.59
CA ILE A 178 14.86 15.39 1.67
C ILE A 178 15.02 13.91 1.37
N ILE A 179 15.98 13.58 0.52
CA ILE A 179 16.36 12.22 0.18
C ILE A 179 17.66 11.88 0.90
N SER A 180 17.70 10.73 1.56
CA SER A 180 18.90 10.20 2.21
C SER A 180 18.99 8.70 1.98
N GLY A 181 19.78 8.31 0.97
CA GLY A 181 19.83 6.93 0.49
C GLY A 181 18.54 6.54 -0.22
N GLU A 182 17.94 5.43 0.20
CA GLU A 182 16.65 4.92 -0.33
C GLU A 182 15.43 5.51 0.39
N ASN A 183 15.63 6.26 1.48
CA ASN A 183 14.56 6.87 2.25
C ASN A 183 14.37 8.34 1.88
N TYR A 184 13.11 8.81 1.94
CA TYR A 184 12.77 10.21 1.85
C TYR A 184 11.92 10.64 3.05
N TRP A 185 12.08 11.89 3.47
CA TRP A 185 11.28 12.50 4.53
C TRP A 185 10.89 13.91 4.16
N GLU A 186 9.69 14.29 4.58
CA GLU A 186 9.20 15.66 4.44
C GLU A 186 9.59 16.47 5.68
N ILE A 187 10.25 17.60 5.46
CA ILE A 187 10.51 18.58 6.50
C ILE A 187 9.84 19.89 6.15
N LEU A 188 9.46 20.65 7.18
CA LEU A 188 8.83 21.95 6.99
C LEU A 188 9.77 22.88 6.20
N ASN A 189 9.22 23.56 5.19
CA ASN A 189 9.93 24.59 4.46
C ASN A 189 9.80 25.92 5.19
N GLU A 190 10.80 26.27 6.02
CA GLU A 190 10.80 27.53 6.77
C GLU A 190 10.86 28.78 5.87
N ASP A 191 11.28 28.63 4.61
CA ASP A 191 11.33 29.70 3.61
C ASP A 191 9.97 29.94 2.90
N ASP A 192 8.94 29.16 3.23
CA ASP A 192 7.59 29.35 2.70
C ASP A 192 7.08 30.77 2.96
N GLU A 193 6.54 31.39 1.91
CA GLU A 193 6.12 32.80 1.94
C GLU A 193 5.05 33.06 3.01
N MET A 194 4.05 32.18 3.12
CA MET A 194 2.97 32.36 4.10
C MET A 194 3.47 32.17 5.53
N LEU A 195 4.35 31.19 5.77
CA LEU A 195 4.94 30.96 7.09
C LEU A 195 5.87 32.11 7.52
N ARG A 196 6.65 32.68 6.58
CA ARG A 196 7.46 33.87 6.84
C ARG A 196 6.60 35.08 7.18
N ASN A 197 5.59 35.38 6.36
CA ASN A 197 4.68 36.50 6.60
C ASN A 197 3.96 36.36 7.94
N LEU A 198 3.53 35.13 8.30
CA LEU A 198 2.93 34.85 9.61
C LEU A 198 3.85 35.23 10.78
N LYS A 199 5.13 34.84 10.68
CA LYS A 199 6.13 35.11 11.73
C LYS A 199 6.46 36.60 11.83
N GLU A 200 6.53 37.29 10.70
CA GLU A 200 6.80 38.72 10.62
C GLU A 200 5.63 39.56 11.16
N GLU A 201 4.39 39.20 10.81
CA GLU A 201 3.19 39.95 11.20
C GLU A 201 2.75 39.66 12.64
N TRP A 202 2.78 38.40 13.07
CA TRP A 202 2.13 37.95 14.30
C TRP A 202 3.08 37.36 15.34
N GLY A 203 4.37 37.24 15.01
CA GLY A 203 5.43 36.82 15.92
C GLY A 203 5.60 35.31 16.05
N GLY A 204 6.60 34.93 16.85
CA GLY A 204 7.05 33.54 17.02
C GLY A 204 6.03 32.62 17.68
N GLU A 205 5.25 33.09 18.66
CA GLU A 205 4.31 32.24 19.41
C GLU A 205 3.19 31.70 18.52
N ILE A 206 2.62 32.56 17.66
CA ILE A 206 1.61 32.16 16.67
C ILE A 206 2.24 31.26 15.59
N TYR A 207 3.43 31.62 15.09
CA TYR A 207 4.16 30.78 14.13
C TYR A 207 4.40 29.35 14.67
N ASP A 208 4.86 29.22 15.90
CA ASP A 208 5.13 27.93 16.54
C ASP A 208 3.82 27.11 16.68
N ALA A 209 2.73 27.74 17.12
CA ALA A 209 1.43 27.08 17.22
C ALA A 209 0.91 26.56 15.86
N VAL A 210 1.04 27.36 14.80
CA VAL A 210 0.64 26.95 13.44
C VAL A 210 1.54 25.84 12.91
N THR A 211 2.85 25.95 13.08
CA THR A 211 3.78 24.94 12.55
C THR A 211 3.71 23.62 13.30
N ILE A 212 3.42 23.62 14.61
CA ILE A 212 3.13 22.41 15.38
C ILE A 212 1.88 21.72 14.81
N ALA A 213 0.77 22.45 14.68
CA ALA A 213 -0.47 21.90 14.12
C ALA A 213 -0.27 21.38 12.69
N LEU A 214 0.49 22.09 11.86
CA LEU A 214 0.80 21.68 10.50
C LEU A 214 1.61 20.38 10.45
N LYS A 215 2.64 20.23 11.30
CA LYS A 215 3.43 19.00 11.41
C LYS A 215 2.59 17.82 11.89
N GLU A 216 1.77 18.03 12.91
CA GLU A 216 0.83 17.02 13.41
C GLU A 216 -0.16 16.59 12.34
N MET A 217 -0.69 17.54 11.55
CA MET A 217 -1.60 17.19 10.48
C MET A 217 -0.92 16.37 9.38
N ASN A 218 0.34 16.67 9.05
CA ASN A 218 1.10 15.90 8.07
C ASN A 218 1.44 14.49 8.56
N GLU A 219 1.72 14.33 9.85
CA GLU A 219 2.04 13.01 10.43
C GLU A 219 0.79 12.14 10.60
N TYR A 220 -0.36 12.73 11.00
CA TYR A 220 -1.53 11.97 11.41
C TYR A 220 -2.63 11.87 10.35
N ASN A 221 -2.72 12.86 9.46
CA ASN A 221 -3.75 12.91 8.42
C ASN A 221 -3.30 13.71 7.19
N PRO A 222 -2.18 13.32 6.53
CA PRO A 222 -1.58 14.09 5.44
C PRO A 222 -2.55 14.30 4.28
N SER A 223 -3.32 13.28 3.91
CA SER A 223 -4.26 13.35 2.79
C SER A 223 -5.60 13.99 3.17
N GLY A 224 -6.12 13.71 4.36
CA GLY A 224 -7.45 14.19 4.76
C GLY A 224 -7.45 15.63 5.24
N ARG A 225 -6.33 16.13 5.79
CA ARG A 225 -6.16 17.51 6.26
C ARG A 225 -7.27 17.99 7.22
N TYR A 226 -7.83 17.08 8.01
CA TYR A 226 -8.76 17.38 9.10
C TYR A 226 -8.17 16.94 10.44
N VAL A 227 -8.61 17.61 11.51
CA VAL A 227 -8.17 17.33 12.88
C VAL A 227 -8.54 15.90 13.29
N VAL A 228 -7.56 15.15 13.81
CA VAL A 228 -7.76 13.78 14.29
C VAL A 228 -7.58 13.71 15.80
N SER A 229 -8.54 13.12 16.50
CA SER A 229 -8.43 12.88 17.94
C SER A 229 -7.60 11.64 18.21
N GLU A 230 -6.65 11.74 19.14
CA GLU A 230 -5.76 10.66 19.54
C GLU A 230 -5.67 10.54 21.07
N LEU A 231 -5.53 9.30 21.54
CA LEU A 231 -5.24 9.02 22.95
C LEU A 231 -3.81 9.46 23.22
N TRP A 232 -3.62 10.39 24.15
CA TRP A 232 -2.35 11.05 24.37
C TRP A 232 -1.88 10.95 25.81
N ASN A 233 -0.58 10.69 25.97
CA ASN A 233 0.11 10.80 27.24
C ASN A 233 0.83 12.15 27.26
N PHE A 234 0.25 13.13 27.95
CA PHE A 234 0.78 14.49 28.05
C PHE A 234 2.05 14.57 28.91
N LYS A 235 2.30 13.57 29.76
CA LYS A 235 3.55 13.49 30.52
C LYS A 235 4.72 13.04 29.63
N GLU A 236 4.47 12.02 28.81
CA GLU A 236 5.50 11.40 27.95
C GLU A 236 5.55 12.02 26.54
N GLN A 237 4.65 12.96 26.22
CA GLN A 237 4.53 13.63 24.92
C GLN A 237 4.44 12.64 23.73
N ARG A 238 3.64 11.58 23.88
CA ARG A 238 3.43 10.55 22.85
C ARG A 238 2.02 9.97 22.90
N LYS A 239 1.67 9.18 21.87
CA LYS A 239 0.46 8.35 21.87
C LYS A 239 0.42 7.49 23.14
N ALA A 240 -0.73 7.53 23.82
CA ALA A 240 -0.98 6.66 24.95
C ALA A 240 -1.28 5.24 24.45
N THR A 241 -0.76 4.25 25.17
CA THR A 241 -1.08 2.85 24.96
C THR A 241 -2.45 2.52 25.56
N LEU A 242 -3.12 1.50 25.02
CA LEU A 242 -4.39 1.01 25.59
C LEU A 242 -4.23 0.63 27.07
N LYS A 243 -3.09 0.06 27.45
CA LYS A 243 -2.77 -0.29 28.84
C LYS A 243 -2.74 0.94 29.75
N GLU A 244 -2.08 2.03 29.33
CA GLU A 244 -2.03 3.30 30.08
C GLU A 244 -3.43 3.87 30.26
N VAL A 245 -4.23 3.87 29.19
CA VAL A 245 -5.61 4.38 29.19
C VAL A 245 -6.52 3.57 30.12
N ILE A 246 -6.48 2.24 30.04
CA ILE A 246 -7.26 1.36 30.93
C ILE A 246 -6.84 1.55 32.39
N ALA A 247 -5.53 1.59 32.67
CA ALA A 247 -5.03 1.80 34.03
C ALA A 247 -5.49 3.15 34.59
N TYR A 248 -5.50 4.19 33.75
CA TYR A 248 -6.02 5.50 34.10
C TYR A 248 -7.52 5.45 34.43
N ILE A 249 -8.34 4.85 33.57
CA ILE A 249 -9.80 4.70 33.79
C ILE A 249 -10.08 3.95 35.11
N LEU A 250 -9.39 2.83 35.36
CA LEU A 250 -9.56 2.06 36.59
C LEU A 250 -9.22 2.88 37.84
N LYS A 251 -8.16 3.69 37.78
CA LYS A 251 -7.79 4.60 38.87
C LYS A 251 -8.88 5.65 39.08
N TYR A 252 -9.35 6.29 38.01
CA TYR A 252 -10.42 7.28 38.06
C TYR A 252 -11.69 6.72 38.70
N LEU A 253 -12.15 5.55 38.26
CA LEU A 253 -13.33 4.87 38.82
C LEU A 253 -13.17 4.53 40.31
N LYS A 254 -11.98 4.11 40.76
CA LYS A 254 -11.69 3.89 42.19
C LYS A 254 -11.83 5.18 43.01
N THR A 255 -11.37 6.31 42.49
CA THR A 255 -11.49 7.61 43.18
C THR A 255 -12.95 8.07 43.29
N LEU A 256 -13.76 7.88 42.25
CA LEU A 256 -15.18 8.19 42.29
C LEU A 256 -15.94 7.35 43.33
N LYS A 257 -15.62 6.05 43.44
CA LYS A 257 -16.23 5.18 44.46
C LYS A 257 -15.94 5.66 45.89
N ARG A 258 -14.70 6.05 46.18
CA ARG A 258 -14.30 6.57 47.51
C ARG A 258 -15.00 7.87 47.88
N LYS A 259 -15.21 8.77 46.92
CA LYS A 259 -15.95 10.03 47.14
C LYS A 259 -17.43 9.80 47.47
N ARG A 260 -18.06 8.77 46.89
CA ARG A 260 -19.46 8.41 47.17
C ARG A 260 -19.67 7.74 48.52
N SER A 261 -18.68 6.98 49.01
CA SER A 261 -18.74 6.33 50.32
C SER A 261 -18.31 7.22 51.50
N GLY A 262 -17.92 8.48 51.24
CA GLY A 262 -17.44 9.43 52.23
C GLY A 262 -18.45 10.52 52.61
N PHE A 263 -19.69 10.44 52.13
CA PHE A 263 -20.79 11.28 52.61
C PHE A 263 -21.54 10.50 53.71
N PRO A 264 -21.69 11.06 54.93
CA PRO A 264 -22.43 10.44 56.02
C PRO A 264 -23.93 10.30 55.71
#